data_AF-A0A8X6S6Z8-F1
#
_entry.id   AF-A0A8X6S6Z8-F1
#
_cell.length_a   1.000
_cell.length_b   1.000
_cell.length_c   1.000
_cell.angle_alpha   90.00
_cell.angle_beta   90.00
_cell.angle_gamma   90.00
#
_symmetry.space_group_name_H-M   'P 1'
#
loop_
_entity.id
_entity.type
_entity.pdbx_description
1 polymer ?
#
loop_
_entity_poly.entity_id
_entity_poly.type
_entity_poly.pdbx_seq_one_letter_code
_entity_poly.pdbx_strand_id
1 'polypeptide(L)'
;MPFTHNFLQDGAPPHITLCVKDVLKHHFTERRVISRPFRQLWPPQSPDLNSCNFWLWGNLRQLVSCDQPRTLPDLKDSISRYVLDMSQNTLRSTVEHAILRFQIVAENDGHHVEPLLL
;
A
#
# COMPACT_ATOMS: atom_id res chain seq x y z
N MET A 1 -8.52 -22.05 -4.92
CA MET A 1 -9.62 -21.16 -4.49
C MET A 1 -9.09 -19.74 -4.47
N PRO A 2 -9.78 -18.76 -5.07
CA PRO A 2 -9.39 -17.36 -4.97
C PRO A 2 -9.56 -16.83 -3.55
N PHE A 3 -8.72 -15.88 -3.14
CA PHE A 3 -8.85 -15.17 -1.89
C PHE A 3 -10.13 -14.30 -1.88
N THR A 4 -10.69 -14.09 -0.69
CA THR A 4 -11.90 -13.28 -0.48
C THR A 4 -11.62 -11.80 -0.23
N HIS A 5 -10.36 -11.43 -0.04
CA HIS A 5 -9.91 -10.06 0.24
C HIS A 5 -9.68 -9.26 -1.05
N ASN A 6 -9.73 -7.93 -0.94
CA ASN A 6 -9.32 -7.04 -2.04
C ASN A 6 -7.81 -6.93 -2.09
N PHE A 7 -7.26 -6.87 -3.30
CA PHE A 7 -5.85 -6.62 -3.56
C PHE A 7 -5.67 -5.23 -4.15
N LEU A 8 -4.73 -4.47 -3.59
CA LEU A 8 -4.46 -3.08 -3.96
C LEU A 8 -3.02 -2.95 -4.46
N GLN A 9 -2.83 -2.42 -5.67
CA GLN A 9 -1.50 -2.14 -6.21
C GLN A 9 -1.55 -0.92 -7.14
N ASP A 10 -0.47 -0.14 -7.13
CA ASP A 10 -0.34 1.02 -8.01
C ASP A 10 -0.28 0.62 -9.50
N GLY A 11 -0.21 1.63 -10.37
CA GLY A 11 -0.21 1.47 -11.81
C GLY A 11 1.17 1.42 -12.47
N ALA A 12 2.25 1.10 -11.75
CA ALA A 12 3.60 1.10 -12.31
C ALA A 12 3.74 0.09 -13.48
N PRO A 13 4.53 0.37 -14.53
CA PRO A 13 4.59 -0.49 -15.73
C PRO A 13 4.83 -1.99 -15.46
N PRO A 14 5.74 -2.40 -14.55
CA PRO A 14 5.94 -3.81 -14.23
C PRO A 14 4.70 -4.47 -13.61
N HIS A 15 3.88 -3.70 -12.88
CA HIS A 15 2.73 -4.18 -12.12
C HIS A 15 1.48 -4.39 -13.00
N ILE A 16 1.48 -3.87 -14.22
CA ILE A 16 0.32 -3.89 -15.13
C ILE A 16 0.53 -4.76 -16.37
N THR A 17 1.61 -5.55 -16.38
CA THR A 17 1.90 -6.53 -17.43
C THR A 17 0.82 -7.62 -17.50
N LEU A 18 0.71 -8.28 -18.66
CA LEU A 18 -0.29 -9.34 -18.85
C LEU A 18 -0.07 -10.51 -17.88
N CYS A 19 1.18 -10.93 -17.67
CA CYS A 19 1.50 -12.02 -16.75
C CYS A 19 1.10 -11.68 -15.31
N VAL A 20 1.37 -10.46 -14.83
CA VAL A 20 0.94 -10.03 -13.49
C VAL A 20 -0.58 -9.97 -13.41
N LYS A 21 -1.26 -9.48 -14.46
CA LYS A 21 -2.72 -9.48 -14.49
C LYS A 21 -3.31 -10.88 -14.35
N ASP A 22 -2.77 -11.85 -15.08
CA ASP A 22 -3.26 -13.23 -15.07
C ASP A 22 -3.10 -13.86 -13.68
N VAL A 23 -1.96 -13.63 -13.03
CA VAL A 23 -1.71 -14.05 -11.64
C VAL A 23 -2.72 -13.41 -10.69
N LEU A 24 -2.92 -12.10 -10.77
CA LEU A 24 -3.85 -11.39 -9.89
C LEU A 24 -5.31 -11.84 -10.12
N LYS A 25 -5.72 -12.06 -11.37
CA LYS A 25 -7.06 -12.60 -11.69
C LYS A 25 -7.24 -14.01 -11.16
N HIS A 26 -6.22 -14.87 -11.26
CA HIS A 26 -6.27 -16.23 -10.74
C HIS A 26 -6.44 -16.25 -9.21
N HIS A 27 -5.71 -15.40 -8.49
CA HIS A 27 -5.72 -15.40 -7.03
C HIS A 27 -6.84 -14.58 -6.40
N PHE A 28 -7.26 -13.46 -6.99
CA PHE A 28 -8.18 -12.51 -6.36
C PHE A 28 -9.49 -12.32 -7.13
N THR A 29 -9.59 -12.83 -8.36
CA THR A 29 -10.63 -12.47 -9.35
C THR A 29 -10.54 -11.02 -9.80
N GLU A 30 -10.97 -10.73 -11.02
CA GLU A 30 -10.91 -9.38 -11.59
C GLU A 30 -11.69 -8.32 -10.79
N ARG A 31 -12.73 -8.71 -10.07
CA ARG A 31 -13.56 -7.79 -9.29
C ARG A 31 -12.91 -7.31 -7.99
N ARG A 32 -11.91 -8.03 -7.47
CA ARG A 32 -11.27 -7.71 -6.19
C ARG A 32 -9.88 -7.10 -6.35
N VAL A 33 -9.44 -6.85 -7.59
CA VAL A 33 -8.16 -6.20 -7.87
C VAL A 33 -8.41 -4.73 -8.17
N ILE A 34 -7.78 -3.88 -7.36
CA ILE A 34 -7.78 -2.43 -7.52
C ILE A 34 -6.41 -2.03 -8.04
N SER A 35 -6.34 -1.70 -9.33
CA SER A 35 -5.12 -1.25 -10.01
C SER A 35 -5.47 -0.63 -11.37
N ARG A 36 -4.55 0.13 -11.96
CA ARG A 36 -4.78 0.95 -13.17
C ARG A 36 -5.40 0.20 -14.38
N PRO A 37 -5.08 -1.08 -14.66
CA PRO A 37 -5.62 -1.76 -15.83
C PRO A 37 -6.79 -2.71 -15.50
N PHE A 38 -7.32 -2.65 -14.28
CA PHE A 38 -8.45 -3.47 -13.83
C PHE A 38 -9.73 -2.65 -13.81
N ARG A 39 -10.87 -3.33 -13.66
CA ARG A 39 -12.18 -2.69 -13.59
C ARG A 39 -12.27 -1.69 -12.44
N GLN A 40 -11.70 -2.02 -11.28
CA GLN A 40 -11.58 -1.08 -10.17
C GLN A 40 -10.28 -0.28 -10.35
N LEU A 41 -10.40 0.92 -10.90
CA LEU A 41 -9.27 1.74 -11.28
C LEU A 41 -8.55 2.30 -10.05
N TRP A 42 -7.22 2.29 -10.09
CA TRP A 42 -6.38 3.08 -9.20
C TRP A 42 -6.01 4.41 -9.89
N PRO A 43 -6.23 5.57 -9.24
CA PRO A 43 -5.88 6.85 -9.85
C PRO A 43 -4.36 6.98 -10.06
N PRO A 44 -3.91 7.59 -11.17
CA PRO A 44 -2.51 7.86 -11.40
C PRO A 44 -1.99 8.89 -10.38
N GLN A 45 -0.70 8.78 -10.02
CA GLN A 45 -0.02 9.74 -9.13
C GLN A 45 -0.70 9.93 -7.76
N SER A 46 -1.28 8.87 -7.19
CA SER A 46 -1.90 8.92 -5.86
C SER A 46 -1.14 8.07 -4.83
N PRO A 47 0.14 8.41 -4.52
CA PRO A 47 0.87 7.72 -3.46
C PRO A 47 0.18 7.89 -2.09
N ASP A 48 -0.51 9.01 -1.88
CA ASP A 48 -1.17 9.36 -0.62
C ASP A 48 -2.31 8.43 -0.24
N LEU A 49 -2.83 7.69 -1.21
CA LEU A 49 -3.91 6.74 -1.02
C LEU A 49 -3.41 5.34 -0.68
N ASN A 50 -2.14 5.03 -0.96
CA ASN A 50 -1.58 3.71 -0.72
C ASN A 50 -1.01 3.63 0.71
N SER A 51 -1.58 2.77 1.54
CA SER A 51 -1.16 2.55 2.94
C SER A 51 0.32 2.22 3.11
N CYS A 52 0.91 1.53 2.15
CA CYS A 52 2.34 1.25 2.20
C CYS A 52 3.17 2.52 1.98
N ASN A 53 2.73 3.41 1.06
CA ASN A 53 3.46 4.63 0.70
C ASN A 53 3.31 5.72 1.76
N PHE A 54 2.09 6.05 2.18
CA PHE A 54 1.88 7.15 3.13
C PHE A 54 2.31 6.81 4.56
N TRP A 55 2.40 5.52 4.91
CA TRP A 55 2.70 5.10 6.27
C TRP A 55 3.85 4.08 6.37
N LEU A 56 3.70 2.86 5.81
CA LEU A 56 4.60 1.75 6.10
C LEU A 56 6.07 2.06 5.75
N TRP A 57 6.32 2.54 4.54
CA TRP A 57 7.69 2.78 4.06
C TRP A 57 8.36 3.94 4.80
N GLY A 58 7.61 5.01 5.10
CA GLY A 58 8.10 6.13 5.90
C GLY A 58 8.45 5.70 7.32
N ASN A 59 7.56 4.93 7.95
CA ASN A 59 7.75 4.41 9.31
C ASN A 59 8.93 3.44 9.40
N LEU A 60 8.99 2.44 8.51
CA LEU A 60 10.11 1.49 8.45
C LEU A 60 11.43 2.21 8.19
N ARG A 61 11.46 3.17 7.27
CA ARG A 61 12.68 3.95 7.01
C ARG A 61 13.16 4.64 8.28
N GLN A 62 12.27 5.29 9.04
CA GLN A 62 12.64 5.97 10.27
C GLN A 62 13.17 4.98 11.32
N LEU A 63 12.47 3.88 11.56
CA LEU A 63 12.84 2.86 12.55
C LEU A 63 14.18 2.19 12.22
N VAL A 64 14.33 1.71 10.98
CA VAL A 64 15.55 1.04 10.51
C VAL A 64 16.74 2.00 10.48
N SER A 65 16.52 3.29 10.24
CA SER A 65 17.60 4.29 10.30
C SER A 65 18.16 4.46 11.71
N CYS A 66 17.35 4.25 12.75
CA CYS A 66 17.82 4.26 14.14
C CYS A 66 18.75 3.09 14.45
N ASP A 67 18.50 1.92 13.86
CA ASP A 67 19.34 0.72 14.01
C ASP A 67 20.70 0.83 13.30
N GLN A 68 20.85 1.75 12.34
CA GLN A 68 22.06 1.96 11.55
C GLN A 68 22.69 0.66 10.99
N PRO A 69 21.92 -0.17 10.26
CA PRO A 69 22.43 -1.42 9.70
C PRO A 69 23.61 -1.14 8.75
N ARG A 70 24.71 -1.89 8.92
CA ARG A 70 25.94 -1.72 8.12
C ARG A 70 26.05 -2.70 6.97
N THR A 71 25.27 -3.78 7.03
CA THR A 71 25.28 -4.83 6.02
C THR A 71 23.86 -5.13 5.55
N LEU A 72 23.75 -5.79 4.39
CA LEU A 72 22.46 -6.23 3.85
C LEU A 72 21.73 -7.21 4.79
N PRO A 73 22.40 -8.19 5.44
CA PRO A 73 21.77 -8.99 6.49
C PRO A 73 21.19 -8.15 7.63
N ASP A 74 21.97 -7.23 8.20
CA ASP A 74 21.49 -6.38 9.31
C ASP A 74 20.25 -5.58 8.91
N LEU A 75 20.24 -5.07 7.67
CA LEU A 75 19.11 -4.32 7.12
C LEU A 75 17.86 -5.19 7.02
N LYS A 76 17.99 -6.42 6.50
CA LYS A 76 16.88 -7.38 6.38
C LYS A 76 16.36 -7.78 7.75
N ASP A 77 17.24 -8.00 8.71
CA ASP A 77 16.89 -8.39 10.07
C ASP A 77 16.17 -7.25 10.80
N SER A 78 16.64 -6.01 10.64
CA SER A 78 15.99 -4.82 11.19
C SER A 78 14.58 -4.64 10.62
N ILE A 79 14.42 -4.69 9.29
CA ILE A 79 13.09 -4.61 8.66
C ILE A 79 12.17 -5.72 9.16
N SER A 80 12.65 -6.97 9.19
CA SER A 80 11.85 -8.12 9.60
C SER A 80 11.40 -7.99 11.06
N ARG A 81 12.29 -7.54 11.95
CA ARG A 81 11.97 -7.33 13.37
C ARG A 81 10.85 -6.30 13.53
N TYR A 82 10.95 -5.15 12.87
CA TYR A 82 9.92 -4.12 12.98
C TYR A 82 8.59 -4.54 12.36
N VAL A 83 8.61 -5.24 11.23
CA VAL A 83 7.38 -5.78 10.63
C VAL A 83 6.71 -6.80 11.54
N LEU A 84 7.48 -7.65 12.22
CA LEU A 84 6.95 -8.64 13.17
C LEU A 84 6.43 -8.02 14.47
N ASP A 85 6.99 -6.88 14.88
CA ASP A 85 6.58 -6.14 16.09
C ASP A 85 5.35 -5.25 15.83
N MET A 86 4.98 -4.99 14.58
CA MET A 86 3.79 -4.19 14.25
C MET A 86 2.51 -4.81 14.80
N SER A 87 1.83 -4.06 15.66
CA SER A 87 0.58 -4.51 16.25
C SER A 87 -0.53 -4.60 15.19
N GLN A 88 -1.44 -5.57 15.36
CA GLN A 88 -2.64 -5.66 14.51
C GLN A 88 -3.51 -4.40 14.58
N ASN A 89 -3.53 -3.70 15.72
CA ASN A 89 -4.27 -2.45 15.88
C ASN A 89 -3.68 -1.34 15.01
N THR A 90 -2.35 -1.25 14.94
CA THR A 90 -1.65 -0.31 14.05
C THR A 90 -2.02 -0.60 12.60
N LEU A 91 -1.93 -1.85 12.16
CA LEU A 91 -2.28 -2.25 10.80
C LEU A 91 -3.75 -1.93 10.46
N ARG A 92 -4.67 -2.20 11.39
CA ARG A 92 -6.10 -1.87 11.24
C ARG A 92 -6.29 -0.36 11.08
N SER A 93 -5.68 0.44 11.96
CA SER A 93 -5.77 1.90 11.90
C SER A 93 -5.21 2.45 10.58
N THR A 94 -4.12 1.89 10.04
CA THR A 94 -3.59 2.30 8.74
C THR A 94 -4.59 2.03 7.61
N VAL A 95 -5.29 0.89 7.63
CA VAL A 95 -6.33 0.58 6.63
C VAL A 95 -7.53 1.51 6.77
N GLU A 96 -7.97 1.80 8.00
CA GLU A 96 -9.04 2.76 8.27
C GLU A 96 -8.68 4.17 7.78
N HIS A 97 -7.44 4.60 7.98
CA HIS A 97 -6.94 5.87 7.44
C HIS A 97 -6.90 5.88 5.91
N ALA A 98 -6.60 4.77 5.23
CA ALA A 98 -6.70 4.71 3.78
C ALA A 98 -8.15 4.95 3.30
N ILE A 99 -9.14 4.39 4.01
CA ILE A 99 -10.57 4.64 3.73
C ILE A 99 -10.92 6.10 3.93
N LEU A 100 -10.49 6.71 5.05
CA LEU A 100 -10.71 8.14 5.31
C LEU A 100 -10.10 9.01 4.20
N ARG A 101 -8.89 8.69 3.76
CA ARG A 101 -8.22 9.40 2.66
C ARG A 101 -9.00 9.31 1.35
N PHE A 102 -9.59 8.15 1.04
CA PHE A 102 -10.49 8.05 -0.13
C PHE A 102 -11.71 8.96 0.00
N GLN A 103 -12.29 9.07 1.20
CA GLN A 103 -13.44 9.95 1.45
C GLN A 103 -13.05 11.42 1.27
N ILE A 104 -11.95 11.86 1.87
CA ILE A 104 -11.48 13.25 1.75
C ILE A 104 -11.13 13.58 0.28
N VAL A 105 -10.47 12.68 -0.45
CA VAL A 105 -10.20 12.88 -1.89
C VAL A 105 -11.51 13.03 -2.67
N ALA A 106 -12.53 12.23 -2.35
CA ALA A 106 -13.83 12.32 -3.02
C ALA A 106 -14.57 13.63 -2.69
N GLU A 107 -14.50 14.09 -1.44
CA GLU A 107 -15.06 15.38 -0.99
C GLU A 107 -14.30 16.59 -1.56
N ASN A 108 -13.01 16.43 -1.85
CA ASN A 108 -12.13 17.45 -2.40
C ASN A 108 -11.99 17.34 -3.93
N ASP A 109 -12.99 16.81 -4.64
CA ASP A 109 -13.03 16.70 -6.11
C ASP A 109 -11.78 16.06 -6.75
N GLY A 110 -11.12 15.14 -6.04
CA GLY A 110 -9.92 14.45 -6.51
C GLY A 110 -8.60 15.18 -6.26
N HIS A 111 -8.62 16.34 -5.57
CA HIS A 111 -7.41 17.10 -5.25
C HIS A 111 -6.57 16.45 -4.13
N HIS A 112 -5.30 16.86 -4.05
CA HIS A 112 -4.32 16.38 -3.06
C HIS A 112 -4.78 16.60 -1.62
N VAL A 113 -4.52 15.63 -0.73
CA VAL A 113 -5.06 15.61 0.64
C VAL A 113 -4.03 15.59 1.77
N GLU A 114 -2.72 15.57 1.49
CA GLU A 114 -1.71 15.65 2.56
C GLU A 114 -1.84 16.91 3.45
N PRO A 115 -2.20 18.12 2.94
CA PRO A 115 -2.39 19.30 3.78
C PRO A 115 -3.60 19.22 4.73
N LEU A 116 -4.49 18.23 4.56
CA LEU A 116 -5.77 18.10 5.27
C LEU A 116 -5.75 17.04 6.38
N LEU A 117 -4.60 16.38 6.59
CA LEU A 117 -4.43 15.21 7.47
C LEU A 117 -3.39 15.42 8.59
N LEU A 118 -3.00 16.68 8.81
CA LEU A 118 -2.17 17.13 9.94
C LEU A 118 -3.02 17.64 11.08
#